data_AF-A0A183DY91-F1
#
_entry.id   AF-A0A183DY91-F1
#
_cell.length_a   1.000
_cell.length_b   1.000
_cell.length_c   1.000
_cell.angle_alpha   90.00
_cell.angle_beta   90.00
_cell.angle_gamma   90.00
#
_symmetry.space_group_name_H-M   'P 1'
#
loop_
_entity.id
_entity.type
_entity.pdbx_description
1 polymer ?
#
loop_
_entity_poly.entity_id
_entity_poly.type
_entity_poly.pdbx_seq_one_letter_code
_entity_poly.pdbx_strand_id
1 'polypeptide(L)'
;MAHSETVKVNHNEVKANLTNEFANVIKNAVSEYPSGAALSHESTQTLCNVLEAVFIHGLRKAFFEKKPKGTKYPEPNFWPFVCKYTHRAVLDQIAASGQIKTEIGKSRAWLRILLNENTMENYLNLLSRNTVALSKFYEKWAFLRDSERVNVLLGYTKSMSRLLLNASVNSCFLNIWTPTPLILAGL
;
A
#
# COMPACT_ATOMS: atom_id res chain seq x y z
N MET A 1 26.73 -22.55 19.60
CA MET A 1 25.29 -22.18 19.59
C MET A 1 25.20 -20.72 19.15
N ALA A 2 25.11 -20.47 17.84
CA ALA A 2 25.11 -19.11 17.29
C ALA A 2 23.75 -18.46 17.60
N HIS A 3 23.75 -17.47 18.49
CA HIS A 3 22.62 -16.58 18.68
C HIS A 3 22.51 -15.72 17.43
N SER A 4 21.53 -16.00 16.57
CA SER A 4 21.11 -15.06 15.54
C SER A 4 20.58 -13.82 16.26
N GLU A 5 21.38 -12.75 16.27
CA GLU A 5 20.89 -11.42 16.61
C GLU A 5 19.84 -11.03 15.57
N THR A 6 18.57 -11.19 15.92
CA THR A 6 17.48 -10.55 15.17
C THR A 6 17.70 -9.05 15.22
N VAL A 7 18.22 -8.49 14.13
CA VAL A 7 18.31 -7.04 13.92
C VAL A 7 16.92 -6.45 14.16
N LYS A 8 16.81 -5.64 15.22
CA LYS A 8 15.54 -5.01 15.57
C LYS A 8 15.21 -3.97 14.51
N VAL A 9 14.11 -4.18 13.79
CA VAL A 9 13.66 -3.26 12.73
C VAL A 9 13.46 -1.86 13.29
N ASN A 10 14.11 -0.87 12.68
CA ASN A 10 13.93 0.53 13.02
C ASN A 10 12.72 1.11 12.27
N HIS A 11 11.56 1.10 12.91
CA HIS A 11 10.30 1.57 12.29
C HIS A 11 10.31 3.05 11.89
N ASN A 12 11.13 3.90 12.51
CA ASN A 12 11.24 5.30 12.10
C ASN A 12 12.00 5.43 10.77
N GLU A 13 13.03 4.62 10.59
CA GLU A 13 13.77 4.52 9.33
C GLU A 13 12.90 3.95 8.22
N VAL A 14 12.12 2.89 8.50
CA VAL A 14 11.15 2.34 7.54
C VAL A 14 10.16 3.41 7.07
N LYS A 15 9.55 4.16 8.00
CA LYS A 15 8.62 5.26 7.63
C LYS A 15 9.31 6.36 6.80
N ALA A 16 10.54 6.71 7.14
CA ALA A 16 11.31 7.70 6.38
C ALA A 16 11.61 7.21 4.95
N ASN A 17 12.06 5.96 4.82
CA ASN A 17 12.35 5.33 3.52
C ASN A 17 11.10 5.25 2.65
N LEU A 18 9.96 4.82 3.19
CA LEU A 18 8.68 4.80 2.47
C LEU A 18 8.28 6.18 1.96
N THR A 19 8.44 7.21 2.81
CA THR A 19 8.13 8.60 2.44
C THR A 19 9.06 9.11 1.34
N ASN A 20 10.37 8.84 1.46
CA ASN A 20 11.38 9.28 0.52
C ASN A 20 11.22 8.59 -0.84
N GLU A 21 11.00 7.28 -0.85
CA GLU A 21 10.77 6.52 -2.08
C GLU A 21 9.54 7.03 -2.83
N PHE A 22 8.43 7.21 -2.12
CA PHE A 22 7.22 7.80 -2.69
C PHE A 22 7.48 9.19 -3.29
N ALA A 23 8.12 10.06 -2.50
CA ALA A 23 8.44 11.42 -2.91
C ALA A 23 9.33 11.47 -4.14
N ASN A 24 10.35 10.59 -4.22
CA ASN A 24 11.28 10.55 -5.34
C ASN A 24 10.57 10.16 -6.64
N VAL A 25 9.72 9.14 -6.61
CA VAL A 25 8.95 8.74 -7.80
C VAL A 25 8.05 9.87 -8.28
N ILE A 26 7.35 10.56 -7.36
CA ILE A 26 6.48 11.68 -7.72
C ILE A 26 7.26 12.89 -8.24
N LYS A 27 8.38 13.25 -7.61
CA LYS A 27 9.21 14.38 -8.06
C LYS A 27 9.77 14.13 -9.46
N ASN A 28 10.32 12.94 -9.70
CA ASN A 28 10.86 12.57 -11.01
C ASN A 28 9.74 12.55 -12.06
N ALA A 29 8.59 11.96 -11.73
CA ALA A 29 7.43 11.95 -12.62
C ALA A 29 6.95 13.36 -12.99
N VAL A 30 6.87 14.28 -12.01
CA VAL A 30 6.41 15.64 -12.26
C VAL A 30 7.44 16.48 -13.03
N SER A 31 8.75 16.21 -12.87
CA SER A 31 9.80 16.91 -13.62
C SER A 31 9.97 16.41 -15.05
N GLU A 32 9.79 15.11 -15.28
CA GLU A 32 10.08 14.46 -16.57
C GLU A 32 8.87 14.46 -17.51
N TYR A 33 7.64 14.51 -16.99
CA TYR A 33 6.44 14.29 -17.78
C TYR A 33 5.59 15.56 -17.89
N PRO A 34 5.21 15.96 -19.13
CA PRO A 34 4.17 16.96 -19.33
C PRO A 34 2.87 16.56 -18.62
N SER A 35 2.08 17.55 -18.21
CA SER A 35 0.79 17.31 -17.55
C SER A 35 -0.09 16.38 -18.41
N GLY A 36 -0.58 15.27 -17.82
CA GLY A 36 -1.43 14.30 -18.53
C GLY A 36 -0.69 13.17 -19.25
N ALA A 37 0.64 13.08 -19.15
CA ALA A 37 1.36 11.91 -19.65
C ALA A 37 1.22 10.70 -18.72
N ALA A 38 1.24 9.51 -19.33
CA ALA A 38 1.20 8.25 -18.60
C ALA A 38 2.56 8.01 -17.92
N LEU A 39 2.50 7.66 -16.64
CA LEU A 39 3.68 7.25 -15.89
C LEU A 39 4.23 5.93 -16.44
N SER A 40 5.54 5.75 -16.43
CA SER A 40 6.17 4.49 -16.84
C SER A 40 5.62 3.31 -16.02
N HIS A 41 5.65 2.11 -16.61
CA HIS A 41 5.22 0.89 -15.92
C HIS A 41 6.06 0.64 -14.66
N GLU A 42 7.37 0.90 -14.72
CA GLU A 42 8.29 0.75 -13.59
C GLU A 42 7.93 1.70 -12.44
N SER A 43 7.81 2.99 -12.72
CA SER A 43 7.44 3.99 -11.71
C SER A 43 6.03 3.73 -11.14
N THR A 44 5.08 3.29 -11.97
CA THR A 44 3.74 2.86 -11.52
C THR A 44 3.84 1.67 -10.55
N GLN A 45 4.66 0.67 -10.88
CA GLN A 45 4.86 -0.49 -10.03
C GLN A 45 5.55 -0.12 -8.71
N THR A 46 6.52 0.81 -8.74
CA THR A 46 7.17 1.32 -7.52
C THR A 46 6.16 2.03 -6.61
N LEU A 47 5.30 2.91 -7.16
CA LEU A 47 4.23 3.55 -6.37
C LEU A 47 3.29 2.53 -5.73
N CYS A 48 2.92 1.50 -6.49
CA CYS A 48 2.10 0.41 -5.96
C CYS A 48 2.81 -0.30 -4.79
N ASN A 49 4.09 -0.67 -4.95
CA ASN A 49 4.86 -1.36 -3.92
C ASN A 49 5.01 -0.51 -2.64
N VAL A 50 5.29 0.79 -2.78
CA VAL A 50 5.47 1.70 -1.65
C VAL A 50 4.16 1.88 -0.88
N LEU A 51 3.05 2.11 -1.58
CA LEU A 51 1.76 2.26 -0.92
C LEU A 51 1.28 0.94 -0.31
N GLU A 52 1.48 -0.20 -0.96
CA GLU A 52 1.25 -1.52 -0.34
C GLU A 52 2.03 -1.64 0.97
N ALA A 53 3.32 -1.27 0.96
CA ALA A 53 4.17 -1.31 2.14
C ALA A 53 3.68 -0.35 3.25
N VAL A 54 3.15 0.83 2.91
CA VAL A 54 2.51 1.75 3.86
C VAL A 54 1.32 1.08 4.58
N PHE A 55 0.47 0.35 3.85
CA PHE A 55 -0.66 -0.37 4.44
C PHE A 55 -0.27 -1.66 5.18
N ILE A 56 0.91 -2.21 4.92
CA ILE A 56 1.45 -3.38 5.61
C ILE A 56 2.22 -2.99 6.87
N HIS A 57 2.93 -1.85 6.87
CA HIS A 57 3.82 -1.44 7.95
C HIS A 57 3.06 -1.25 9.27
N GLY A 58 3.31 -2.17 10.20
CA GLY A 58 2.67 -2.20 11.52
C GLY A 58 1.26 -2.78 11.54
N LEU A 59 0.83 -3.47 10.48
CA LEU A 59 -0.36 -4.30 10.53
C LEU A 59 -0.18 -5.36 11.63
N ARG A 60 -1.19 -5.53 12.50
CA ARG A 60 -1.12 -6.52 13.58
C ARG A 60 -1.07 -7.93 13.01
N LYS A 61 -0.29 -8.81 13.65
CA LYS A 61 -0.15 -10.23 13.26
C LYS A 61 -1.47 -11.00 13.18
N ALA A 62 -2.50 -10.56 13.90
CA ALA A 62 -3.85 -11.15 13.83
C ALA A 62 -4.50 -11.03 12.44
N PHE A 63 -4.03 -10.09 11.61
CA PHE A 63 -4.50 -9.89 10.23
C PHE A 63 -3.53 -10.45 9.20
N PHE A 64 -2.71 -11.42 9.58
CA PHE A 64 -1.88 -12.16 8.64
C PHE A 64 -2.60 -13.47 8.31
N GLU A 65 -2.76 -13.76 7.02
CA GLU A 65 -3.32 -15.02 6.59
C GLU A 65 -2.44 -16.18 7.06
N LYS A 66 -3.08 -17.31 7.36
CA LYS A 66 -2.35 -18.54 7.63
C LYS A 66 -1.54 -18.88 6.39
N LYS A 67 -0.22 -19.01 6.54
CA LYS A 67 0.68 -19.33 5.43
C LYS A 67 0.17 -20.57 4.68
N PRO A 68 -0.22 -20.45 3.40
CA PRO A 68 -0.45 -21.61 2.57
C PRO A 68 0.83 -22.45 2.51
N LYS A 69 0.70 -23.78 2.39
CA LYS A 69 1.87 -24.65 2.23
C LYS A 69 2.67 -24.19 1.00
N GLY A 70 3.93 -23.80 1.20
CA GLY A 70 4.83 -23.38 0.13
C GLY A 70 5.08 -21.87 0.00
N THR A 71 4.43 -21.01 0.80
CA THR A 71 4.75 -19.57 0.76
C THR A 71 5.99 -19.24 1.59
N LYS A 72 6.97 -18.61 0.94
CA LYS A 72 8.24 -18.20 1.57
C LYS A 72 8.07 -16.98 2.48
N TYR A 73 7.05 -16.16 2.22
CA TYR A 73 6.87 -14.84 2.82
C TYR A 73 5.64 -14.79 3.73
N PRO A 74 5.57 -13.82 4.67
CA PRO A 74 4.34 -13.55 5.40
C PRO A 74 3.22 -13.03 4.47
N GLU A 75 1.96 -13.24 4.87
CA GLU A 75 0.78 -12.87 4.09
C GLU A 75 -0.06 -11.80 4.85
N PRO A 76 0.42 -10.55 4.98
CA PRO A 76 -0.35 -9.48 5.62
C PRO A 76 -1.63 -9.18 4.82
N ASN A 77 -2.77 -9.15 5.50
CA ASN A 77 -4.08 -8.92 4.89
C ASN A 77 -4.76 -7.70 5.50
N PHE A 78 -4.67 -6.57 4.81
CA PHE A 78 -5.37 -5.34 5.21
C PHE A 78 -6.77 -5.20 4.60
N TRP A 79 -7.24 -6.18 3.82
CA TRP A 79 -8.58 -6.14 3.23
C TRP A 79 -9.70 -5.96 4.26
N PRO A 80 -9.73 -6.69 5.40
CA PRO A 80 -10.78 -6.53 6.41
C PRO A 80 -10.85 -5.14 7.02
N PHE A 81 -9.77 -4.36 6.91
CA PHE A 81 -9.75 -2.96 7.30
C PHE A 81 -10.34 -2.08 6.21
N VAL A 82 -9.74 -2.09 5.02
CA VAL A 82 -10.07 -1.11 3.97
C VAL A 82 -11.47 -1.33 3.39
N CYS A 83 -11.93 -2.59 3.28
CA CYS A 83 -13.22 -2.91 2.68
C CYS A 83 -14.42 -2.27 3.39
N LYS A 84 -14.29 -1.99 4.71
CA LYS A 84 -15.32 -1.34 5.52
C LYS A 84 -15.55 0.13 5.15
N TYR A 85 -14.56 0.75 4.53
CA TYR A 85 -14.57 2.16 4.15
C TYR A 85 -14.61 2.36 2.63
N THR A 86 -14.51 1.27 1.86
CA THR A 86 -14.54 1.28 0.40
C THR A 86 -15.94 1.56 -0.12
N HIS A 87 -16.06 2.54 -1.01
CA HIS A 87 -17.30 2.83 -1.70
C HIS A 87 -17.77 1.65 -2.56
N ARG A 88 -19.10 1.51 -2.68
CA ARG A 88 -19.73 0.38 -3.37
C ARG A 88 -19.24 0.18 -4.81
N ALA A 89 -19.05 1.28 -5.56
CA ALA A 89 -18.55 1.22 -6.93
C ALA A 89 -17.17 0.54 -7.04
N VAL A 90 -16.24 0.84 -6.12
CA VAL A 90 -14.91 0.20 -6.09
C VAL A 90 -15.03 -1.27 -5.67
N LEU A 91 -15.90 -1.59 -4.71
CA LEU A 91 -16.17 -2.99 -4.33
C LEU A 91 -16.71 -3.81 -5.51
N ASP A 92 -17.65 -3.23 -6.29
CA ASP A 92 -18.24 -3.89 -7.45
C ASP A 92 -17.20 -4.09 -8.57
N GLN A 93 -16.31 -3.13 -8.80
CA GLN A 93 -15.17 -3.30 -9.73
C GLN A 93 -14.24 -4.45 -9.32
N ILE A 94 -13.92 -4.56 -8.03
CA ILE A 94 -13.10 -5.68 -7.51
C ILE A 94 -13.86 -6.99 -7.65
N ALA A 95 -15.16 -7.02 -7.36
CA ALA A 95 -15.99 -8.21 -7.50
C ALA A 95 -16.12 -8.69 -8.96
N ALA A 96 -16.14 -7.76 -9.91
CA ALA A 96 -16.13 -8.05 -11.35
C ALA A 96 -14.77 -8.56 -11.88
N SER A 97 -13.69 -8.43 -11.09
CA SER A 97 -12.35 -8.84 -11.51
C SER A 97 -12.17 -10.36 -11.49
N GLY A 98 -12.34 -10.98 -12.67
CA GLY A 98 -12.32 -12.43 -12.85
C GLY A 98 -11.03 -13.14 -12.41
N GLN A 99 -9.89 -12.44 -12.29
CA GLN A 99 -8.60 -13.03 -11.88
C GLN A 99 -8.27 -12.82 -10.39
N ILE A 100 -9.06 -12.03 -9.66
CA ILE A 100 -8.84 -11.74 -8.24
C ILE A 100 -9.64 -12.72 -7.38
N LYS A 101 -8.92 -13.55 -6.61
CA LYS A 101 -9.46 -14.72 -5.90
C LYS A 101 -9.17 -14.71 -4.40
N THR A 102 -8.21 -13.91 -3.93
CA THR A 102 -7.82 -13.85 -2.51
C THR A 102 -8.06 -12.48 -1.90
N GLU A 103 -8.14 -12.38 -0.58
CA GLU A 103 -8.21 -11.09 0.12
C GLU A 103 -6.93 -10.26 -0.06
N ILE A 104 -5.78 -10.93 -0.23
CA ILE A 104 -4.53 -10.28 -0.67
C ILE A 104 -4.72 -9.65 -2.04
N GLY A 105 -5.28 -10.39 -3.00
CA GLY A 105 -5.64 -9.87 -4.31
C GLY A 105 -6.58 -8.67 -4.25
N LYS A 106 -7.61 -8.74 -3.39
CA LYS A 106 -8.55 -7.61 -3.19
C LYS A 106 -7.84 -6.39 -2.60
N SER A 107 -6.97 -6.58 -1.61
CA SER A 107 -6.15 -5.52 -1.00
C SER A 107 -5.30 -4.78 -2.05
N ARG A 108 -4.61 -5.55 -2.90
CA ARG A 108 -3.72 -5.04 -3.93
C ARG A 108 -4.48 -4.40 -5.11
N ALA A 109 -5.59 -5.00 -5.52
CA ALA A 109 -6.45 -4.48 -6.57
C ALA A 109 -7.12 -3.17 -6.13
N TRP A 110 -7.65 -3.11 -4.90
CA TRP A 110 -8.22 -1.90 -4.31
C TRP A 110 -7.26 -0.72 -4.39
N LEU A 111 -6.02 -0.91 -3.92
CA LEU A 111 -5.01 0.13 -3.92
C LEU A 111 -4.73 0.64 -5.35
N ARG A 112 -4.64 -0.26 -6.33
CA ARG A 112 -4.40 0.09 -7.74
C ARG A 112 -5.58 0.78 -8.41
N ILE A 113 -6.81 0.41 -8.08
CA ILE A 113 -8.00 1.11 -8.55
C ILE A 113 -7.95 2.56 -8.04
N LEU A 114 -7.69 2.77 -6.75
CA LEU A 114 -7.61 4.12 -6.19
C LEU A 114 -6.47 4.97 -6.79
N LEU A 115 -5.37 4.33 -7.18
CA LEU A 115 -4.28 4.98 -7.90
C LEU A 115 -4.68 5.39 -9.32
N ASN A 116 -5.28 4.48 -10.08
CA ASN A 116 -5.72 4.76 -11.46
C ASN A 116 -6.84 5.82 -11.49
N GLU A 117 -7.73 5.82 -10.51
CA GLU A 117 -8.83 6.79 -10.38
C GLU A 117 -8.41 8.09 -9.68
N ASN A 118 -7.16 8.20 -9.23
CA ASN A 118 -6.64 9.33 -8.48
C ASN A 118 -7.48 9.68 -7.22
N THR A 119 -7.99 8.66 -6.53
CA THR A 119 -8.80 8.80 -5.30
C THR A 119 -8.05 8.40 -4.03
N MET A 120 -6.78 7.98 -4.13
CA MET A 120 -5.94 7.55 -2.99
C MET A 120 -5.88 8.60 -1.87
N GLU A 121 -5.74 9.88 -2.21
CA GLU A 121 -5.68 10.97 -1.22
C GLU A 121 -6.94 11.00 -0.33
N ASN A 122 -8.12 10.86 -0.94
CA ASN A 122 -9.40 10.90 -0.24
C ASN A 122 -9.52 9.74 0.75
N TYR A 123 -9.10 8.54 0.32
CA TYR A 123 -9.10 7.35 1.17
C TYR A 123 -8.07 7.43 2.30
N LEU A 124 -6.85 7.89 2.03
CA LEU A 124 -5.84 8.09 3.09
C LEU A 124 -6.31 9.12 4.12
N ASN A 125 -6.92 10.23 3.68
CA ASN A 125 -7.54 11.22 4.57
C ASN A 125 -8.67 10.63 5.42
N LEU A 126 -9.56 9.84 4.80
CA LEU A 126 -10.67 9.18 5.50
C LEU A 126 -10.17 8.20 6.56
N LEU A 127 -9.25 7.31 6.18
CA LEU A 127 -8.76 6.24 7.04
C LEU A 127 -7.91 6.77 8.20
N SER A 128 -7.02 7.73 7.93
CA SER A 128 -6.11 8.32 8.94
C SER A 128 -6.83 9.05 10.07
N ARG A 129 -8.00 9.63 9.80
CA ARG A 129 -8.85 10.28 10.81
C ARG A 129 -9.54 9.27 11.73
N ASN A 130 -9.66 8.01 11.33
CA ASN A 130 -10.35 6.98 12.12
C ASN A 130 -9.39 6.26 13.08
N THR A 131 -8.87 7.01 14.05
CA THR A 131 -7.84 6.54 15.00
C THR A 131 -8.28 5.32 15.82
N VAL A 132 -9.57 5.27 16.19
CA VAL A 132 -10.16 4.13 16.92
C VAL A 132 -10.12 2.87 16.06
N ALA A 133 -10.51 2.95 14.79
CA ALA A 133 -10.43 1.82 13.88
C ALA A 133 -8.96 1.42 13.63
N LEU A 134 -8.09 2.37 13.32
CA LEU A 134 -6.66 2.10 13.10
C LEU A 134 -6.01 1.38 14.28
N SER A 135 -6.36 1.73 15.53
CA SER A 135 -5.79 1.05 16.71
C SER A 135 -6.16 -0.43 16.82
N LYS A 136 -7.28 -0.86 16.22
CA LYS A 136 -7.73 -2.26 16.15
C LYS A 136 -6.93 -3.06 15.12
N PHE A 137 -6.49 -2.43 14.04
CA PHE A 137 -5.79 -3.10 12.93
C PHE A 137 -4.26 -2.95 12.96
N TYR A 138 -3.76 -1.86 13.53
CA TYR A 138 -2.37 -1.43 13.44
C TYR A 138 -1.71 -1.19 14.81
N GLU A 139 -0.45 -1.59 14.90
CA GLU A 139 0.44 -1.29 16.03
C GLU A 139 0.70 0.21 16.18
N LYS A 140 1.02 0.67 17.40
CA LYS A 140 1.20 2.11 17.69
C LYS A 140 2.29 2.78 16.84
N TRP A 141 3.26 2.02 16.35
CA TRP A 141 4.37 2.48 15.51
C TRP A 141 4.10 2.39 14.00
N ALA A 142 2.91 1.92 13.59
CA ALA A 142 2.51 1.77 12.18
C ALA A 142 2.55 3.09 11.41
N PHE A 143 2.76 3.01 10.10
CA PHE A 143 2.84 4.22 9.25
C PHE A 143 1.51 4.99 9.29
N LEU A 144 0.39 4.29 9.09
CA LEU A 144 -0.94 4.89 9.06
C LEU A 144 -1.37 5.53 10.40
N ARG A 145 -0.64 5.26 11.49
CA ARG A 145 -0.88 5.85 12.82
C ARG A 145 0.06 7.02 13.14
N ASP A 146 0.99 7.33 12.24
CA ASP A 146 1.88 8.47 12.33
C ASP A 146 1.30 9.63 11.51
N SER A 147 0.58 10.54 12.16
CA SER A 147 -0.12 11.64 11.50
C SER A 147 0.82 12.57 10.73
N GLU A 148 2.05 12.78 11.22
CA GLU A 148 3.04 13.61 10.54
C GLU A 148 3.44 12.96 9.22
N ARG A 149 3.80 11.67 9.25
CA ARG A 149 4.20 10.94 8.03
C ARG A 149 3.05 10.79 7.04
N VAL A 150 1.84 10.55 7.52
CA VAL A 150 0.64 10.52 6.67
C VAL A 150 0.38 11.88 6.02
N ASN A 151 0.50 12.99 6.75
CA ASN A 151 0.32 14.34 6.19
C ASN A 151 1.37 14.65 5.11
N VAL A 152 2.63 14.24 5.31
CA VAL A 152 3.68 14.37 4.30
C VAL A 152 3.36 13.55 3.05
N LEU A 153 2.94 12.28 3.21
CA LEU A 153 2.53 11.40 2.11
C LEU A 153 1.35 12.00 1.31
N LEU A 154 0.33 12.52 2.00
CA LEU A 154 -0.80 13.21 1.39
C LEU A 154 -0.37 14.43 0.57
N GLY A 155 0.61 15.20 1.04
CA GLY A 155 1.19 16.32 0.31
C GLY A 155 1.76 15.90 -1.06
N TYR A 156 2.44 14.76 -1.13
CA TYR A 156 2.92 14.21 -2.40
C TYR A 156 1.81 13.60 -3.25
N THR A 157 0.79 13.00 -2.62
CA THR A 157 -0.34 12.38 -3.34
C THR A 157 -1.16 13.43 -4.10
N LYS A 158 -1.29 14.65 -3.57
CA LYS A 158 -1.93 15.78 -4.27
C LYS A 158 -1.28 16.08 -5.63
N SER A 159 0.04 16.00 -5.68
CA SER A 159 0.82 16.23 -6.91
C SER A 159 0.60 15.13 -7.96
N MET A 160 0.08 13.96 -7.57
CA MET A 160 -0.25 12.86 -8.51
C MET A 160 -1.45 13.15 -9.40
N SER A 161 -2.31 14.10 -9.02
CA SER A 161 -3.52 14.44 -9.80
C SER A 161 -3.26 14.85 -11.25
N ARG A 162 -2.02 15.16 -11.59
CA ARG A 162 -1.56 15.54 -12.94
C ARG A 162 -1.01 14.37 -13.75
N LEU A 163 -0.87 13.19 -13.15
CA LEU A 163 -0.26 12.00 -13.73
C LEU A 163 -1.35 10.97 -14.07
N LEU A 164 -1.19 10.26 -15.19
CA LEU A 164 -2.03 9.10 -15.50
C LEU A 164 -1.28 7.82 -15.10
N LEU A 165 -1.86 7.08 -14.15
CA LEU A 165 -1.34 5.78 -13.75
C LEU A 165 -2.14 4.67 -14.42
N ASN A 166 -1.44 3.63 -14.88
CA ASN A 166 -2.05 2.44 -15.47
C ASN A 166 -1.57 1.18 -14.74
N ALA A 167 -1.98 1.04 -13.48
CA ALA A 167 -1.68 -0.14 -12.70
C ALA A 167 -2.65 -1.28 -13.04
N SER A 168 -2.15 -2.50 -13.21
CA SER A 168 -2.99 -3.67 -13.49
C SER A 168 -3.88 -3.99 -12.27
N VAL A 169 -5.20 -3.95 -12.44
CA VAL A 169 -6.17 -4.19 -11.34
C VAL A 169 -6.77 -5.60 -11.32
N ASN A 170 -6.75 -6.31 -12.45
CA ASN A 170 -7.36 -7.63 -12.63
C ASN A 170 -6.32 -8.64 -13.14
N SER A 171 -5.35 -8.96 -12.29
CA SER A 171 -4.25 -9.87 -12.60
C SER A 171 -4.11 -10.93 -11.51
N CYS A 172 -3.93 -12.19 -11.92
CA CYS A 172 -3.76 -13.30 -10.97
C CYS A 172 -2.51 -13.14 -10.07
N PHE A 173 -1.50 -12.39 -10.52
CA PHE A 173 -0.29 -12.08 -9.77
C PHE A 173 -0.54 -11.19 -8.54
N LEU A 174 -1.70 -10.53 -8.46
CA LEU A 174 -2.09 -9.77 -7.28
C LEU A 174 -2.52 -10.67 -6.12
N ASN A 175 -2.85 -11.95 -6.36
CA ASN A 175 -3.38 -12.83 -5.31
C ASN A 175 -2.35 -13.24 -4.24
N ILE A 176 -1.08 -12.94 -4.45
CA ILE A 176 0.04 -13.21 -3.54
C ILE A 176 0.90 -11.96 -3.40
N TRP A 177 1.70 -11.87 -2.34
CA TRP A 177 2.68 -10.81 -2.20
C TRP A 177 3.94 -11.06 -3.04
N THR A 178 4.51 -9.98 -3.55
CA THR A 178 5.90 -9.96 -4.01
C THR A 178 6.82 -9.57 -2.85
N PRO A 179 8.13 -9.89 -2.91
CA PRO A 179 9.05 -9.57 -1.82
C PRO A 179 9.16 -8.06 -1.54
N THR A 180 9.11 -7.23 -2.59
CA THR A 180 9.37 -5.78 -2.50
C THR A 180 8.50 -5.04 -1.47
N PRO A 181 7.15 -5.06 -1.53
CA PRO A 181 6.32 -4.35 -0.54
C PRO A 181 6.51 -4.89 0.89
N LEU A 182 6.83 -6.18 1.05
CA LEU A 182 7.07 -6.78 2.36
C LEU A 182 8.39 -6.28 2.96
N ILE A 183 9.47 -6.29 2.17
CA ILE A 183 10.78 -5.78 2.56
C ILE A 183 10.69 -4.28 2.90
N LEU A 184 10.03 -3.50 2.05
CA LEU A 184 9.80 -2.07 2.29
C LEU A 184 9.00 -1.81 3.57
N ALA A 185 8.12 -2.72 3.98
CA ALA A 185 7.37 -2.65 5.23
C ALA A 185 8.15 -3.18 6.45
N GLY A 186 9.38 -3.65 6.28
CA GLY A 186 10.21 -4.21 7.34
C GLY A 186 9.83 -5.62 7.78
N LEU A 187 9.32 -6.46 6.86
CA LEU A 187 8.97 -7.86 7.08
C LEU A 187 9.98 -8.86 6.49
#